data_AF-A0A960LAU6-F1
#
_entry.id   AF-A0A960LAU6-F1
#
_cell.length_a   1.000
_cell.length_b   1.000
_cell.length_c   1.000
_cell.angle_alpha   90.00
_cell.angle_beta   90.00
_cell.angle_gamma   90.00
#
_symmetry.space_group_name_H-M   'P 1'
#
loop_
_entity.id
_entity.type
_entity.pdbx_description
1 polymer ?
#
loop_
_entity_poly.entity_id
_entity_poly.type
_entity_poly.pdbx_seq_one_letter_code
_entity_poly.pdbx_strand_id
1 'polypeptide(L)'
;MTTSLTAGELARKVVHMAVGLIAFAVRPLGPVLAALCALAALLFNLFILPRIGGRKLWRRAESERGMSVGIVLYPLTVLLLILAFHRHLEVAAGVWGILAFGDGMASVVGMAIGRHRLPWNPRKSW
;
A
#
# COMPACT_ATOMS: atom_id res chain seq x y z
N MET A 1 19.06 -12.43 16.94
CA MET A 1 17.74 -12.68 16.32
C MET A 1 17.63 -11.84 15.05
N THR A 2 17.72 -12.50 13.90
CA THR A 2 17.42 -11.93 12.58
C THR A 2 15.93 -11.58 12.54
N THR A 3 15.59 -10.33 12.25
CA THR A 3 14.20 -9.89 12.03
C THR A 3 13.75 -10.41 10.66
N SER A 4 13.38 -11.69 10.57
CA SER A 4 12.78 -12.23 9.36
C SER A 4 11.33 -11.77 9.24
N LEU A 5 10.99 -11.17 8.09
CA LEU A 5 9.59 -10.91 7.74
C LEU A 5 8.87 -12.26 7.63
N THR A 6 7.66 -12.37 8.19
CA THR A 6 6.82 -13.55 7.95
C THR A 6 6.38 -13.57 6.48
N ALA A 7 6.11 -14.76 5.93
CA ALA A 7 5.69 -14.90 4.53
C ALA A 7 4.44 -14.05 4.19
N GLY A 8 3.50 -13.92 5.13
CA GLY A 8 2.30 -13.08 4.96
C GLY A 8 2.60 -11.57 4.97
N GLU A 9 3.53 -11.12 5.82
CA GLU A 9 3.96 -9.72 5.85
C GLU A 9 4.71 -9.35 4.56
N LEU A 10 5.54 -10.26 4.06
CA LEU A 10 6.24 -10.11 2.78
C LEU A 10 5.25 -10.07 1.60
N ALA A 11 4.33 -11.03 1.53
CA ALA A 11 3.32 -11.07 0.47
C ALA A 11 2.50 -9.77 0.44
N ARG A 12 2.08 -9.25 1.60
CA ARG A 12 1.34 -7.98 1.70
C ARG A 12 2.15 -6.81 1.15
N LYS A 13 3.44 -6.72 1.51
CA LYS A 13 4.34 -5.64 1.04
C LYS A 13 4.59 -5.74 -0.46
N VAL A 14 4.80 -6.94 -0.99
CA VAL A 14 4.97 -7.17 -2.43
C VAL A 14 3.72 -6.77 -3.20
N VAL A 15 2.54 -7.21 -2.75
CA VAL A 15 1.27 -6.80 -3.38
C VAL A 15 1.10 -5.28 -3.31
N HIS A 16 1.39 -4.66 -2.18
CA HIS A 16 1.29 -3.20 -2.01
C HIS A 16 2.19 -2.44 -3.00
N MET A 17 3.46 -2.83 -3.11
CA MET A 17 4.40 -2.25 -4.07
C MET A 17 4.00 -2.53 -5.53
N ALA A 18 3.54 -3.74 -5.85
CA ALA A 18 3.09 -4.11 -7.19
C ALA A 18 1.87 -3.29 -7.62
N VAL A 19 0.89 -3.09 -6.74
CA VAL A 19 -0.25 -2.21 -7.01
C VAL A 19 0.21 -0.76 -7.17
N GLY A 20 1.28 -0.35 -6.48
CA GLY A 20 1.92 0.96 -6.68
C GLY A 20 2.41 1.21 -8.11
N LEU A 21 2.76 0.18 -8.87
CA LEU A 21 3.15 0.33 -10.29
C LEU A 21 2.00 0.83 -11.16
N ILE A 22 0.75 0.68 -10.72
CA ILE A 22 -0.42 1.23 -11.43
C ILE A 22 -0.38 2.77 -11.45
N ALA A 23 0.41 3.42 -10.58
CA ALA A 23 0.63 4.86 -10.62
C ALA A 23 1.10 5.36 -11.99
N PHE A 24 1.89 4.56 -12.74
CA PHE A 24 2.33 4.91 -14.09
C PHE A 24 1.19 4.99 -15.10
N ALA A 25 0.06 4.31 -14.84
CA ALA A 25 -1.12 4.35 -15.69
C ALA A 25 -2.03 5.56 -15.41
N VAL A 26 -1.87 6.27 -14.29
CA VAL A 26 -2.80 7.36 -13.88
C VAL A 26 -2.79 8.51 -14.88
N ARG A 27 -1.60 8.96 -15.31
CA ARG A 27 -1.47 10.07 -16.25
C ARG A 27 -2.06 9.74 -17.65
N PRO A 28 -1.74 8.60 -18.29
CA PRO A 28 -2.31 8.29 -19.61
C PRO A 28 -3.81 8.00 -19.58
N LEU A 29 -4.37 7.51 -18.46
CA LEU A 29 -5.82 7.31 -18.32
C LEU A 29 -6.62 8.62 -18.22
N GLY A 30 -5.97 9.70 -17.77
CA GLY A 30 -6.64 10.96 -17.48
C GLY A 30 -7.45 10.91 -16.16
N PRO A 31 -7.91 12.07 -15.68
CA PRO A 31 -8.35 12.21 -14.28
C PRO A 31 -9.66 11.49 -13.99
N VAL A 32 -10.61 11.53 -14.95
CA VAL A 32 -11.93 10.92 -14.78
C VAL A 32 -11.81 9.40 -14.72
N LEU A 33 -11.14 8.79 -15.70
CA LEU A 33 -10.99 7.34 -15.75
C LEU A 33 -10.13 6.83 -14.59
N ALA A 34 -9.05 7.52 -14.24
CA ALA A 34 -8.24 7.17 -13.08
C ALA A 34 -9.05 7.22 -11.77
N ALA A 35 -9.90 8.25 -11.58
CA ALA A 35 -10.78 8.34 -10.41
C ALA A 35 -11.83 7.22 -10.39
N LEU A 36 -12.42 6.87 -11.54
CA LEU A 36 -13.36 5.76 -11.65
C LEU A 36 -12.69 4.42 -11.32
N CYS A 37 -11.47 4.18 -11.81
CA CYS A 37 -10.69 2.99 -11.47
C CYS A 37 -10.37 2.93 -9.97
N ALA A 38 -9.94 4.05 -9.37
CA ALA A 38 -9.65 4.12 -7.94
C ALA A 38 -10.91 3.90 -7.07
N LEU A 39 -12.05 4.45 -7.50
CA LEU A 39 -13.35 4.22 -6.86
C LEU A 39 -13.78 2.75 -6.98
N ALA A 40 -13.66 2.15 -8.17
CA ALA A 40 -13.96 0.74 -8.38
C ALA A 40 -13.07 -0.16 -7.50
N ALA A 41 -11.78 0.16 -7.41
CA ALA A 41 -10.85 -0.53 -6.50
C ALA A 41 -11.29 -0.38 -5.03
N LEU A 42 -11.68 0.82 -4.58
CA LEU A 42 -12.16 1.03 -3.22
C LEU A 42 -13.41 0.19 -2.93
N LEU A 43 -14.41 0.20 -3.82
CA LEU A 43 -15.63 -0.58 -3.68
C LEU A 43 -15.35 -2.09 -3.70
N PHE A 44 -14.45 -2.54 -4.57
CA PHE A 44 -14.02 -3.93 -4.63
C PHE A 44 -13.39 -4.37 -3.30
N ASN A 45 -12.51 -3.54 -2.72
CA ASN A 45 -11.85 -3.85 -1.45
C ASN A 45 -12.82 -3.83 -0.26
N LEU A 46 -13.87 -3.00 -0.30
CA LEU A 46 -14.91 -2.93 0.72
C LEU A 46 -15.90 -4.11 0.65
N PHE A 47 -16.34 -4.49 -0.55
CA PHE A 47 -17.50 -5.38 -0.69
C PHE A 47 -17.16 -6.77 -1.24
N ILE A 48 -16.17 -6.88 -2.12
CA ILE A 48 -15.89 -8.12 -2.85
C ILE A 48 -14.75 -8.86 -2.18
N LEU A 49 -13.62 -8.18 -1.92
CA LEU A 49 -12.43 -8.78 -1.33
C LEU A 49 -12.68 -9.53 -0.01
N PRO A 50 -13.51 -9.03 0.94
CA PRO A 50 -13.85 -9.75 2.17
C PRO A 50 -14.59 -11.08 1.93
N ARG A 51 -15.34 -11.17 0.82
CA ARG A 51 -16.22 -12.29 0.50
C ARG A 51 -15.52 -13.40 -0.28
N ILE A 52 -14.50 -13.08 -1.07
CA ILE A 52 -13.78 -14.04 -1.94
C ILE A 52 -12.49 -14.60 -1.32
N GLY A 53 -12.28 -14.44 -0.01
CA GLY A 53 -11.12 -15.02 0.68
C GLY A 53 -9.90 -14.10 0.81
N GLY A 54 -10.04 -12.79 0.57
CA GLY A 54 -8.97 -11.81 0.80
C GLY A 54 -8.53 -11.67 2.27
N ARG A 55 -9.24 -12.33 3.20
CA ARG A 55 -8.89 -12.43 4.63
C ARG A 55 -7.49 -13.02 4.87
N LYS A 56 -6.94 -13.79 3.91
CA LYS A 56 -5.56 -14.30 3.98
C LYS A 56 -4.50 -13.19 4.01
N LEU A 57 -4.81 -12.01 3.49
CA LEU A 57 -3.93 -10.83 3.50
C LEU A 57 -4.08 -9.99 4.77
N TRP A 58 -5.12 -10.24 5.58
CA TRP A 58 -5.43 -9.47 6.78
C TRP A 58 -4.59 -9.95 7.96
N ARG A 59 -4.17 -9.04 8.84
CA ARG A 59 -3.60 -9.44 10.13
C ARG A 59 -4.69 -10.13 10.96
N ARG A 60 -4.31 -11.00 11.91
CA ARG A 60 -5.27 -11.66 12.82
C ARG A 60 -6.23 -10.66 13.49
N ALA A 61 -5.69 -9.57 14.02
CA ALA A 61 -6.48 -8.49 14.63
C ALA A 61 -7.42 -7.74 13.64
N GLU A 62 -7.12 -7.73 12.34
CA GLU A 62 -8.00 -7.15 11.31
C GLU A 62 -9.09 -8.13 10.88
N SER A 63 -8.78 -9.44 10.88
CA SER A 63 -9.78 -10.49 10.67
C SER A 63 -10.85 -10.51 11.75
N GLU A 64 -10.48 -10.28 13.00
CA GLU A 64 -11.43 -10.17 14.12
C GLU A 64 -12.36 -8.96 13.98
N ARG A 65 -11.88 -7.87 13.36
CA ARG A 65 -12.67 -6.66 13.08
C ARG A 65 -13.49 -6.72 11.80
N GLY A 66 -13.36 -7.80 11.02
CA GLY A 66 -14.06 -7.98 9.74
C GLY A 66 -13.61 -7.04 8.62
N MET A 67 -12.56 -6.24 8.82
CA MET A 67 -12.08 -5.24 7.86
C MET A 67 -10.58 -4.98 8.06
N SER A 68 -9.81 -5.02 6.97
CA SER A 68 -8.43 -4.51 6.97
C SER A 68 -8.41 -3.03 6.63
N VAL A 69 -8.14 -2.21 7.65
CA VAL A 69 -8.10 -0.75 7.55
C VAL A 69 -7.06 -0.32 6.51
N GLY A 70 -5.89 -0.98 6.46
CA GLY A 70 -4.85 -0.66 5.48
C GLY A 70 -5.27 -0.94 4.03
N ILE A 71 -6.00 -2.04 3.80
CA ILE A 71 -6.48 -2.42 2.47
C ILE A 71 -7.55 -1.46 1.94
N VAL A 72 -8.36 -0.87 2.82
CA VAL A 72 -9.39 0.11 2.45
C VAL A 72 -8.81 1.53 2.34
N LEU A 73 -7.97 1.94 3.30
CA LEU A 73 -7.37 3.28 3.30
C LEU A 73 -6.46 3.52 2.10
N TYR A 74 -5.83 2.48 1.58
CA TYR A 74 -4.94 2.60 0.42
C TYR A 74 -5.66 3.10 -0.85
N PRO A 75 -6.66 2.39 -1.41
CA PRO A 75 -7.39 2.89 -2.58
C PRO A 75 -8.16 4.18 -2.29
N LEU A 76 -8.59 4.41 -1.05
CA LEU A 76 -9.19 5.69 -0.64
C LEU A 76 -8.16 6.83 -0.79
N THR A 77 -6.94 6.64 -0.32
CA THR A 77 -5.86 7.65 -0.43
C THR A 77 -5.53 7.93 -1.89
N VAL A 78 -5.47 6.89 -2.74
CA VAL A 78 -5.25 7.03 -4.19
C VAL A 78 -6.37 7.85 -4.83
N LEU A 79 -7.64 7.55 -4.50
CA LEU A 79 -8.78 8.31 -4.99
C LEU A 79 -8.69 9.78 -4.58
N LEU A 80 -8.38 10.07 -3.30
CA LEU A 80 -8.23 11.43 -2.81
C LEU A 80 -7.08 12.18 -3.51
N LEU A 81 -5.95 11.52 -3.79
CA LEU A 81 -4.84 12.10 -4.54
C LEU A 81 -5.25 12.47 -5.98
N ILE A 82 -5.96 11.58 -6.67
CA ILE A 82 -6.43 11.85 -8.04
C ILE A 82 -7.42 13.01 -8.06
N LEU A 83 -8.33 13.07 -7.09
CA LEU A 83 -9.30 14.17 -6.98
C LEU A 83 -8.63 15.51 -6.63
N ALA A 84 -7.71 15.50 -5.67
CA ALA A 84 -6.99 16.71 -5.24
C ALA A 84 -6.07 17.27 -6.33
N PHE A 85 -5.40 16.38 -7.07
CA PHE A 85 -4.45 16.75 -8.12
C PHE A 85 -4.96 16.40 -9.52
N HIS A 86 -6.26 16.55 -9.78
CA HIS A 86 -6.88 16.16 -11.05
C HIS A 86 -6.30 16.90 -12.27
N ARG A 87 -5.70 18.09 -12.07
CA ARG A 87 -4.99 18.85 -13.13
C ARG A 87 -3.50 18.51 -13.23
N HIS A 88 -2.95 17.83 -12.24
CA HIS A 88 -1.52 17.52 -12.07
C HIS A 88 -1.34 16.06 -11.68
N LEU A 89 -1.81 15.15 -12.55
CA LEU A 89 -1.80 13.71 -12.27
C LEU A 89 -0.38 13.14 -12.07
N GLU A 90 0.64 13.81 -12.58
CA GLU A 90 2.05 13.54 -12.30
C GLU A 90 2.37 13.66 -10.79
N VAL A 91 1.77 14.62 -10.08
CA VAL A 91 1.93 14.77 -8.64
C VAL A 91 1.23 13.63 -7.91
N ALA A 92 -0.01 13.31 -8.30
CA ALA A 92 -0.74 12.18 -7.73
C ALA A 92 0.03 10.86 -7.90
N ALA A 93 0.56 10.61 -9.11
CA ALA A 93 1.34 9.41 -9.41
C ALA A 93 2.66 9.37 -8.63
N GLY A 94 3.35 10.51 -8.51
CA GLY A 94 4.59 10.61 -7.72
C GLY A 94 4.37 10.33 -6.23
N VAL A 95 3.35 10.97 -5.64
CA VAL A 95 3.00 10.75 -4.22
C VAL A 95 2.52 9.32 -3.98
N TRP A 96 1.74 8.76 -4.90
CA TRP A 96 1.33 7.36 -4.83
C TRP A 96 2.55 6.42 -4.91
N GLY A 97 3.50 6.68 -5.80
CA GLY A 97 4.77 5.94 -5.86
C GLY A 97 5.52 5.97 -4.52
N ILE A 98 5.67 7.14 -3.91
CA ILE A 98 6.31 7.27 -2.59
C ILE A 98 5.57 6.46 -1.53
N LEU A 99 4.23 6.54 -1.50
CA LEU A 99 3.40 5.78 -0.57
C LEU A 99 3.58 4.27 -0.73
N ALA A 100 3.58 3.77 -1.97
CA ALA A 100 3.64 2.35 -2.27
C ALA A 100 5.01 1.72 -1.98
N PHE A 101 6.09 2.45 -2.26
CA PHE A 101 7.45 1.93 -2.10
C PHE A 101 8.09 2.27 -0.76
N GLY A 102 7.62 3.29 -0.04
CA GLY A 102 8.25 3.79 1.18
C GLY A 102 8.46 2.74 2.27
N ASP A 103 7.39 2.10 2.76
CA ASP A 103 7.48 1.10 3.84
C ASP A 103 8.18 -0.19 3.38
N GLY A 104 7.94 -0.60 2.13
CA GLY A 104 8.55 -1.78 1.52
C GLY A 104 10.06 -1.65 1.41
N MET A 105 10.54 -0.55 0.82
CA MET A 105 11.96 -0.26 0.64
C MET A 105 12.67 -0.02 1.98
N ALA A 106 12.06 0.71 2.92
CA ALA A 106 12.63 0.90 4.26
C ALA A 106 12.86 -0.44 4.98
N SER A 107 11.97 -1.41 4.77
CA SER A 107 12.11 -2.75 5.35
C SER A 107 13.20 -3.57 4.66
N VAL A 108 13.26 -3.57 3.33
CA VAL A 108 14.28 -4.29 2.56
C VAL A 108 15.67 -3.72 2.83
N VAL A 109 15.82 -2.39 2.77
CA VAL A 109 17.07 -1.68 3.05
C VAL A 109 17.48 -1.85 4.50
N GLY A 110 16.56 -1.72 5.46
CA GLY A 110 16.85 -1.95 6.88
C GLY A 110 17.31 -3.38 7.17
N MET A 111 16.79 -4.40 6.46
CA MET A 111 17.28 -5.77 6.57
C MET A 111 18.63 -5.99 5.87
N ALA A 112 18.87 -5.34 4.74
CA ALA A 112 20.08 -5.55 3.92
C ALA A 112 21.29 -4.73 4.41
N ILE A 113 21.07 -3.51 4.92
CA ILE A 113 22.11 -2.50 5.19
C ILE A 113 22.03 -1.98 6.63
N GLY A 114 20.96 -2.24 7.38
CA GLY A 114 20.74 -1.73 8.74
C GLY A 114 21.77 -2.21 9.76
N ARG A 115 22.87 -1.47 9.89
CA ARG A 115 23.99 -1.75 10.81
C ARG A 115 23.79 -1.13 12.19
N HIS A 116 23.26 0.10 12.23
CA HIS A 116 23.00 0.81 13.49
C HIS A 116 21.51 0.76 13.84
N ARG A 117 21.19 0.04 14.91
CA ARG A 117 19.83 -0.01 15.46
C ARG A 117 19.52 1.29 16.22
N LEU A 118 18.26 1.71 16.20
CA LEU A 118 17.81 2.84 17.01
C LEU A 118 17.93 2.47 18.50
N PRO A 119 18.56 3.30 19.34
CA PRO A 119 18.80 2.97 20.76
C PRO A 119 17.49 2.77 21.55
N TRP A 120 16.40 3.38 21.11
CA TRP A 120 15.06 3.23 21.71
C TRP A 120 14.17 2.18 21.01
N ASN A 121 14.58 1.62 19.86
CA ASN A 121 13.81 0.58 19.18
C ASN A 121 14.72 -0.40 18.42
N PRO A 122 15.06 -1.55 19.04
CA PRO A 122 15.95 -2.53 18.44
C PRO A 122 15.38 -3.23 17.20
N ARG A 123 14.11 -2.98 16.84
CA ARG A 123 13.46 -3.47 15.61
C ARG A 123 13.61 -2.53 14.41
N LYS A 124 14.19 -1.33 14.60
CA LYS A 124 14.41 -0.33 13.55
C LYS A 124 15.88 0.03 13.45
N SER A 125 16.35 0.31 12.25
CA SER A 125 17.68 0.84 11.97
C SER A 125 17.60 2.29 11.48
N TRP A 126 18.69 3.04 11.61
CA TRP A 126 18.90 4.31 10.93
C TRP A 126 18.90 4.16 9.40
#